data_AF-A0A919DB14-F1
#
_entry.id   AF-A0A919DB14-F1
#
_cell.length_a   1.000
_cell.length_b   1.000
_cell.length_c   1.000
_cell.angle_alpha   90.00
_cell.angle_beta   90.00
_cell.angle_gamma   90.00
#
_symmetry.space_group_name_H-M   'P 1'
#
loop_
_entity.id
_entity.type
_entity.pdbx_description
1 polymer ?
#
loop_
_entity_poly.entity_id
_entity_poly.type
_entity_poly.pdbx_seq_one_letter_code
_entity_poly.pdbx_strand_id
1 'polypeptide(L)'
;MTVTVTQARCLYGDEYRRTPECGLEHREFYFVEELTFADADAILAMMRELCPQMVDGHLPVWVRNLAYRLGLLQRPDEPVLMREAALNLSMHGPDRDDIAEDLRNRADALEAG
;
A
#
# COMPACT_ATOMS: atom_id res chain seq x y z
N MET A 1 2.02 -8.39 15.01
CA MET A 1 1.06 -8.36 13.91
C MET A 1 0.20 -7.13 14.12
N THR A 2 0.25 -6.15 13.21
CA THR A 2 -0.57 -4.93 13.33
C THR A 2 -2.05 -5.28 13.07
N VAL A 3 -2.97 -4.49 13.64
CA VAL A 3 -4.42 -4.66 13.45
C VAL A 3 -4.78 -4.64 11.96
N THR A 4 -4.14 -3.74 11.20
CA THR A 4 -4.31 -3.57 9.75
C THR A 4 -4.01 -4.84 8.95
N VAL A 5 -2.94 -5.57 9.25
CA VAL A 5 -2.60 -6.84 8.57
C VAL A 5 -3.66 -7.91 8.84
N THR A 6 -4.08 -8.04 10.10
CA THR A 6 -5.05 -9.06 10.50
C THR A 6 -6.38 -8.84 9.79
N GLN A 7 -6.82 -7.59 9.74
CA GLN A 7 -8.09 -7.23 9.12
C GLN A 7 -8.04 -7.27 7.59
N ALA A 8 -6.92 -6.87 6.97
CA ALA A 8 -6.72 -7.00 5.53
C ALA A 8 -6.77 -8.47 5.07
N ARG A 9 -6.11 -9.38 5.80
CA ARG A 9 -6.19 -10.83 5.52
C ARG A 9 -7.62 -11.36 5.65
N CYS A 10 -8.29 -10.96 6.71
CA CYS A 10 -9.67 -11.31 7.02
C CYS A 10 -10.61 -10.89 5.87
N LEU A 11 -10.48 -9.66 5.35
CA LEU A 11 -11.32 -9.13 4.25
C LEU A 11 -10.96 -9.65 2.85
N TYR A 12 -9.67 -9.72 2.52
CA TYR A 12 -9.21 -9.94 1.14
C TYR A 12 -8.52 -11.30 0.94
N GLY A 13 -8.17 -11.98 2.02
CA GLY A 13 -7.36 -13.19 2.00
C GLY A 13 -5.87 -12.92 2.05
N ASP A 14 -5.09 -14.01 2.03
CA ASP A 14 -3.64 -13.98 1.88
C ASP A 14 -3.28 -15.01 0.79
N GLU A 15 -2.62 -14.56 -0.27
CA GLU A 15 -2.28 -15.44 -1.39
C GLU A 15 -1.22 -16.48 -1.00
N TYR A 16 -0.42 -16.15 0.00
CA TYR A 16 0.75 -16.91 0.41
C TYR A 16 0.48 -17.77 1.66
N ARG A 17 -0.64 -17.53 2.37
CA ARG A 17 -0.99 -18.23 3.61
C ARG A 17 -2.48 -18.48 3.70
N ARG A 18 -2.87 -19.55 4.40
CA ARG A 18 -4.30 -19.79 4.68
C ARG A 18 -4.84 -18.65 5.55
N THR A 19 -5.92 -18.01 5.11
CA THR A 19 -6.64 -17.00 5.88
C THR A 19 -7.20 -17.64 7.16
N PRO A 20 -6.80 -17.18 8.35
CA PRO A 20 -7.37 -17.67 9.60
C PRO A 20 -8.80 -17.15 9.78
N GLU A 21 -9.64 -17.91 10.50
CA GLU A 21 -10.92 -17.37 10.99
C GLU A 21 -10.62 -16.22 11.95
N CYS A 22 -11.09 -15.02 11.62
CA CYS A 22 -10.96 -13.82 12.46
C CYS A 22 -12.27 -13.58 13.21
N GLY A 23 -12.18 -13.18 14.48
CA GLY A 23 -13.32 -12.71 15.28
C GLY A 23 -13.69 -11.24 15.02
N LEU A 24 -13.23 -10.66 13.91
CA LEU A 24 -13.42 -9.25 13.57
C LEU A 24 -14.72 -9.06 12.79
N GLU A 25 -15.31 -7.87 12.89
CA GLU A 25 -16.42 -7.49 12.03
C GLU A 25 -15.88 -7.29 10.60
N HIS A 26 -16.24 -8.19 9.67
CA HIS A 26 -15.84 -8.17 8.24
C HIS A 26 -16.48 -7.01 7.47
N ARG A 27 -16.18 -5.77 7.85
CA ARG A 27 -16.61 -4.57 7.12
C ARG A 27 -15.41 -3.80 6.63
N GLU A 28 -15.41 -3.54 5.33
CA GLU A 28 -14.40 -2.76 4.64
C GLU A 28 -14.21 -1.37 5.26
N PHE A 29 -15.29 -0.75 5.74
CA PHE A 29 -15.27 0.57 6.37
C PHE A 29 -14.28 0.65 7.55
N TYR A 30 -14.28 -0.32 8.46
CA TYR A 30 -13.35 -0.32 9.59
C TYR A 30 -11.91 -0.48 9.16
N PHE A 31 -11.66 -1.27 8.10
CA PHE A 31 -10.31 -1.42 7.57
C PHE A 31 -9.81 -0.10 6.98
N VAL A 32 -10.65 0.61 6.24
CA VAL A 32 -10.31 1.92 5.68
C VAL A 32 -10.05 2.93 6.80
N GLU A 33 -10.87 2.94 7.86
CA GLU A 33 -10.67 3.79 9.04
C GLU A 33 -9.33 3.51 9.72
N GLU A 34 -9.04 2.25 10.07
CA GLU A 34 -7.77 1.83 10.67
C GLU A 34 -6.57 2.17 9.78
N LEU A 35 -6.67 1.92 8.47
CA LEU A 35 -5.62 2.25 7.51
C LEU A 35 -5.37 3.75 7.42
N THR A 36 -6.41 4.58 7.50
CA THR A 36 -6.31 6.04 7.40
C THR A 36 -5.58 6.64 8.60
N PHE A 37 -5.70 6.05 9.78
CA PHE A 37 -5.03 6.51 11.00
C PHE A 37 -3.71 5.78 11.31
N ALA A 38 -3.35 4.76 10.52
CA ALA A 38 -2.08 4.06 10.68
C ALA A 38 -0.89 4.96 10.33
N ASP A 39 0.22 4.80 11.05
CA ASP A 39 1.48 5.43 10.68
C ASP A 39 2.09 4.78 9.42
N ALA A 40 2.99 5.52 8.76
CA ALA A 40 3.65 5.07 7.53
C ALA A 40 4.39 3.72 7.70
N ASP A 41 5.02 3.46 8.85
CA ASP A 41 5.73 2.19 9.06
C ASP A 41 4.76 1.02 9.13
N ALA A 42 3.63 1.17 9.82
CA ALA A 42 2.58 0.17 9.90
C ALA A 42 1.95 -0.11 8.53
N ILE A 43 1.72 0.94 7.73
CA ILE A 43 1.21 0.83 6.36
C ILE A 43 2.20 0.05 5.48
N LEU A 44 3.48 0.43 5.49
CA LEU A 44 4.50 -0.21 4.65
C LEU A 44 4.81 -1.64 5.11
N ALA A 45 4.78 -1.91 6.41
CA ALA A 45 4.90 -3.25 6.95
C ALA A 45 3.75 -4.15 6.46
N MET A 46 2.51 -3.64 6.48
CA MET A 46 1.36 -4.35 5.94
C MET A 46 1.52 -4.65 4.46
N MET A 47 1.91 -3.65 3.66
CA MET A 47 2.13 -3.81 2.22
C MET A 47 3.21 -4.85 1.92
N ARG A 48 4.35 -4.82 2.62
CA ARG A 48 5.43 -5.82 2.46
C ARG A 48 5.01 -7.22 2.86
N GLU A 49 4.14 -7.34 3.87
CA GLU A 49 3.67 -8.64 4.34
C GLU A 49 2.62 -9.28 3.43
N LEU A 50 1.71 -8.48 2.86
CA LEU A 50 0.56 -8.98 2.08
C LEU A 50 0.78 -8.93 0.57
N CYS A 51 1.69 -8.08 0.10
CA CYS A 51 2.11 -7.94 -1.29
C CYS A 51 3.66 -7.97 -1.39
N PRO A 52 4.32 -9.06 -0.98
CA PRO A 52 5.78 -9.18 -1.01
C PRO A 52 6.34 -9.08 -2.44
N GLN A 53 5.55 -9.43 -3.45
CA GLN A 53 5.83 -9.15 -4.85
C GLN A 53 4.80 -8.13 -5.32
N MET A 54 5.25 -7.05 -5.95
CA MET A 54 4.38 -5.92 -6.31
C MET A 54 3.22 -6.29 -7.28
N VAL A 55 3.41 -7.34 -8.08
CA VAL A 55 2.41 -7.83 -9.05
C VAL A 55 1.35 -8.72 -8.38
N ASP A 56 1.69 -9.30 -7.22
CA ASP A 56 0.94 -10.37 -6.57
C ASP A 56 0.37 -9.92 -5.20
N GLY A 57 -0.51 -10.74 -4.65
CA GLY A 57 -1.22 -10.51 -3.40
C GLY A 57 -2.70 -10.19 -3.64
N HIS A 58 -3.56 -10.73 -2.76
CA HIS A 58 -5.01 -10.54 -2.83
C HIS A 58 -5.49 -9.12 -2.47
N LEU A 59 -4.60 -8.20 -2.09
CA LEU A 59 -5.00 -6.82 -1.83
C LEU A 59 -5.51 -6.17 -3.12
N PRO A 60 -6.73 -5.61 -3.13
CA PRO A 60 -7.24 -4.88 -4.28
C PRO A 60 -6.31 -3.72 -4.66
N VAL A 61 -6.20 -3.46 -5.96
CA VAL A 61 -5.41 -2.34 -6.51
C VAL A 61 -5.70 -1.02 -5.81
N TRP A 62 -6.97 -0.74 -5.50
CA TRP A 62 -7.36 0.50 -4.82
C TRP A 62 -6.80 0.59 -3.39
N VAL A 63 -6.70 -0.53 -2.66
CA VAL A 63 -6.11 -0.58 -1.31
C VAL A 63 -4.62 -0.24 -1.38
N ARG A 64 -3.91 -0.84 -2.35
CA ARG A 64 -2.47 -0.57 -2.56
C ARG A 64 -2.22 0.89 -2.89
N ASN A 65 -3.03 1.45 -3.80
CA ASN A 65 -2.98 2.87 -4.15
C ASN A 65 -3.29 3.79 -2.96
N LEU A 66 -4.27 3.45 -2.13
CA LEU A 66 -4.61 4.22 -0.94
C LEU A 66 -3.47 4.17 0.09
N ALA A 67 -2.91 2.98 0.36
CA ALA A 67 -1.80 2.78 1.26
C ALA A 67 -0.57 3.62 0.85
N TYR A 68 -0.16 3.58 -0.42
CA TYR A 68 0.97 4.39 -0.90
C TYR A 68 0.69 5.89 -0.81
N ARG A 69 -0.54 6.35 -1.08
CA ARG A 69 -0.91 7.77 -0.91
C ARG A 69 -0.81 8.20 0.55
N LEU A 70 -1.34 7.41 1.48
CA LEU A 70 -1.27 7.71 2.92
C LEU A 70 0.18 7.71 3.42
N GLY A 71 1.00 6.75 2.98
CA GLY A 71 2.43 6.72 3.28
C GLY A 71 3.16 7.95 2.77
N LEU A 72 2.95 8.34 1.51
CA LEU A 72 3.58 9.53 0.90
C LEU A 72 3.13 10.85 1.53
N LEU A 73 1.88 10.94 2.03
CA LEU A 73 1.43 12.12 2.79
C LEU A 73 2.20 12.28 4.11
N GLN A 74 2.60 11.16 4.73
CA GLN A 74 3.37 11.17 5.97
C GLN A 74 4.87 11.30 5.73
N ARG A 75 5.37 10.84 4.58
CA ARG A 75 6.79 10.84 4.20
C ARG A 75 6.99 11.42 2.79
N PRO A 76 6.75 12.73 2.60
CA PRO A 76 6.76 13.36 1.29
C PRO A 76 8.15 13.47 0.66
N ASP A 77 9.21 13.19 1.43
CA ASP A 77 10.61 13.33 1.02
C ASP A 77 11.37 12.00 1.06
N GLU A 78 10.68 10.86 0.89
CA GLU A 78 11.30 9.53 0.85
C GLU A 78 11.36 8.99 -0.59
N PRO A 79 12.52 9.07 -1.30
CA PRO A 79 12.62 8.71 -2.72
C PRO A 79 12.29 7.24 -3.01
N VAL A 80 12.69 6.33 -2.11
CA VAL A 80 12.40 4.90 -2.26
C VAL A 80 10.90 4.64 -2.28
N LEU A 81 10.16 5.26 -1.36
CA LEU A 81 8.71 5.14 -1.28
C LEU A 81 8.01 5.72 -2.52
N MET A 82 8.50 6.84 -3.04
CA MET A 82 7.99 7.42 -4.30
C MET A 82 8.14 6.46 -5.47
N ARG A 83 9.30 5.78 -5.59
CA ARG A 83 9.55 4.83 -6.67
C ARG A 83 8.68 3.58 -6.56
N GLU A 84 8.51 3.04 -5.36
CA GLU A 84 7.58 1.94 -5.11
C GLU A 84 6.15 2.31 -5.52
N ALA A 85 5.67 3.48 -5.10
CA ALA A 85 4.33 3.97 -5.45
C ALA A 85 4.17 4.20 -6.96
N ALA A 86 5.16 4.78 -7.62
CA ALA A 86 5.16 4.99 -9.07
C ALA A 86 5.10 3.66 -9.84
N LEU A 87 5.87 2.67 -9.40
CA LEU A 87 5.86 1.34 -10.01
C LEU A 87 4.51 0.65 -9.79
N ASN A 88 3.90 0.80 -8.61
CA ASN A 88 2.55 0.29 -8.35
C ASN A 88 1.50 0.86 -9.32
N LEU A 89 1.55 2.16 -9.57
CA LEU A 89 0.62 2.83 -10.49
C LEU A 89 0.77 2.34 -11.93
N SER A 90 2.01 2.28 -12.46
CA SER A 90 2.26 1.91 -13.86
C SER A 90 1.90 0.46 -14.20
N MET A 91 1.75 -0.44 -13.21
CA MET A 91 1.34 -1.83 -13.47
C MET A 91 -0.16 -2.01 -13.76
N HIS A 92 -0.99 -0.99 -13.53
CA HIS A 92 -2.46 -1.11 -13.55
C HIS A 92 -3.13 -0.32 -14.68
N GLY A 93 -2.36 0.03 -15.72
CA GLY A 93 -2.83 0.70 -16.93
C GLY A 93 -2.34 2.16 -17.04
N PRO A 94 -2.46 2.76 -18.23
CA PRO A 94 -1.83 4.05 -18.53
C PRO A 94 -2.53 5.26 -17.88
N ASP A 95 -3.72 5.07 -17.30
CA ASP A 95 -4.55 6.15 -16.74
C ASP A 95 -3.86 7.01 -15.67
N ARG A 96 -2.75 6.51 -15.09
CA ARG A 96 -2.01 7.13 -13.98
C ARG A 96 -0.51 7.27 -14.24
N ASP A 97 -0.08 7.11 -15.49
CA ASP A 97 1.35 7.18 -15.85
C ASP A 97 1.95 8.57 -15.62
N ASP A 98 1.13 9.62 -15.76
CA ASP A 98 1.50 11.01 -15.45
C ASP A 98 1.88 11.18 -13.97
N ILE A 99 1.09 10.62 -13.06
CA ILE A 99 1.35 10.65 -11.61
C ILE A 99 2.58 9.79 -11.29
N ALA A 100 2.71 8.63 -11.94
CA ALA A 100 3.86 7.76 -11.75
C ALA A 100 5.15 8.45 -12.22
N GLU A 101 5.11 9.19 -13.32
CA GLU A 101 6.24 9.98 -13.83
C GLU A 101 6.59 11.14 -12.88
N ASP A 102 5.61 11.88 -12.38
CA ASP A 102 5.84 12.92 -11.38
C ASP A 102 6.54 12.38 -10.13
N LEU A 103 6.09 11.25 -9.60
CA LEU A 103 6.72 10.60 -8.45
C LEU A 103 8.18 10.19 -8.73
N ARG A 104 8.46 9.66 -9.93
CA ARG A 104 9.85 9.33 -10.33
C ARG A 104 10.72 10.59 -10.40
N ASN A 105 10.23 11.64 -11.05
CA ASN A 105 10.96 12.90 -11.20
C ASN A 105 11.25 13.56 -9.84
N ARG A 106 10.29 13.51 -8.91
CA ARG A 106 10.47 14.02 -7.54
C ARG A 106 11.49 13.19 -6.75
N ALA A 107 11.48 11.87 -6.89
CA ALA A 107 12.47 11.00 -6.27
C ALA A 107 13.88 11.32 -6.78
N ASP A 108 14.04 11.47 -8.09
CA ASP A 108 15.33 11.81 -8.72
C ASP A 108 15.83 13.20 -8.27
N ALA A 109 14.92 14.18 -8.14
CA ALA A 109 15.27 15.51 -7.66
C ALA A 109 15.75 15.52 -6.20
N LEU A 110 15.12 14.71 -5.33
CA LEU A 110 15.52 14.57 -3.93
C LEU A 110 16.88 13.89 -3.75
N GLU A 111 17.24 12.96 -4.63
CA GLU A 111 18.55 12.28 -4.58
C GLU A 111 19.69 13.07 -5.23
N ALA A 112 19.35 14.02 -6.11
CA ALA A 112 20.32 14.93 -6.72
C ALA A 112 20.70 16.11 -5.81
N GLY A 113 19.95 16.34 -4.72
CA GLY A 113 20.17 17.38 -3.71
C GLY A 113 20.78 16.86 -2.41
#